data_AF-A0A6P6YKH9-F1
#
_entry.id   AF-A0A6P6YKH9-F1
#
_cell.length_a   1.000
_cell.length_b   1.000
_cell.length_c   1.000
_cell.angle_alpha   90.00
_cell.angle_beta   90.00
_cell.angle_gamma   90.00
#
_symmetry.space_group_name_H-M   'P 1'
#
loop_
_entity.id
_entity.type
_entity.pdbx_description
1 polymer ?
#
loop_
_entity_poly.entity_id
_entity_poly.type
_entity_poly.pdbx_seq_one_letter_code
_entity_poly.pdbx_strand_id
1 'polypeptide(L)'
;MSPTCDKLLMENKISFDEVKQLNDYFKDLINKIPPKIFFNKNEQILQTIENAKRKKFANNSELSDKSKHKRVKLDPSNQQRVSDVAQEFVQQKESDGKINELRKKLAKRIKDLRDRRTGGKNVHQTTPKIMDNDDANSEISLNKNKPKIFNEQGNLVFSKFDLTSQVDLSAEREMTKDRELKKQHNKTSLQGLLIKAEKDERKVSHLQATNSKAAEKFKKARIWQTVLEKSEGNKVRDDPQLIKKSLKKQQKKKSKNFKVWNERKESVKKRQQSKQDRRQRMLEERKNKKEKRSKRYLKKNK
;
A
#
# COMPACT_ATOMS: atom_id res chain seq x y z
N MET A 1 71.98 0.45 -46.16
CA MET A 1 70.80 1.24 -45.74
C MET A 1 69.57 0.70 -46.46
N SER A 2 68.57 0.23 -45.74
CA SER A 2 67.22 0.02 -46.28
C SER A 2 66.24 0.58 -45.25
N PRO A 3 65.81 1.84 -45.39
CA PRO A 3 64.98 2.54 -44.40
C PRO A 3 63.48 2.21 -44.56
N THR A 4 63.17 0.96 -44.89
CA THR A 4 61.82 0.60 -45.38
C THR A 4 61.02 -0.20 -44.36
N CYS A 5 61.66 -0.91 -43.42
CA CYS A 5 60.94 -1.66 -42.39
C CYS A 5 60.52 -0.81 -41.17
N ASP A 6 61.30 0.21 -40.79
CA ASP A 6 60.96 1.07 -39.64
C ASP A 6 59.87 2.12 -39.95
N LYS A 7 59.63 2.45 -41.24
CA LYS A 7 58.54 3.36 -41.63
C LYS A 7 57.15 2.73 -41.49
N LEU A 8 57.02 1.43 -41.73
CA LEU A 8 55.73 0.73 -41.64
C LEU A 8 55.20 0.55 -40.20
N LEU A 9 56.07 0.65 -39.18
CA LEU A 9 55.67 0.62 -37.77
C LEU A 9 55.32 2.01 -37.21
N MET A 10 55.70 3.09 -37.90
CA MET A 10 55.40 4.48 -37.50
C MET A 10 54.09 5.01 -38.10
N GLU A 11 53.55 4.34 -39.13
CA GLU A 11 52.39 4.82 -39.90
C GLU A 11 51.01 4.38 -39.35
N ASN A 12 50.94 3.57 -38.29
CA ASN A 12 49.68 3.13 -37.68
C ASN A 12 49.54 3.58 -36.21
N LYS A 13 49.96 4.82 -35.89
CA LYS A 13 49.62 5.43 -34.60
C LYS A 13 48.21 6.01 -34.69
N ILE A 14 47.21 5.18 -34.42
CA ILE A 14 45.82 5.64 -34.29
C ILE A 14 45.80 6.75 -33.24
N SER A 15 45.29 7.92 -33.64
CA SER A 15 45.20 9.08 -32.75
C SER A 15 44.20 8.78 -31.63
N PHE A 16 44.49 9.27 -30.41
CA PHE A 16 43.54 9.15 -29.30
C PHE A 16 42.17 9.78 -29.65
N ASP A 17 42.16 10.83 -30.46
CA ASP A 17 40.93 11.46 -30.92
C ASP A 17 40.15 10.58 -31.89
N GLU A 18 40.83 9.81 -32.74
CA GLU A 18 40.19 8.83 -33.63
C GLU A 18 39.58 7.68 -32.84
N VAL A 19 40.27 7.17 -31.81
CA VAL A 19 39.72 6.16 -30.90
C VAL A 19 38.47 6.69 -30.18
N LYS A 20 38.50 7.96 -29.77
CA LYS A 20 37.35 8.60 -29.13
C LYS A 20 36.17 8.75 -30.09
N GLN A 21 36.42 9.21 -31.31
CA GLN A 21 35.39 9.33 -32.36
C GLN A 21 34.76 7.97 -32.69
N LEU A 22 35.58 6.92 -32.83
CA LEU A 22 35.09 5.57 -33.06
C LEU A 22 34.25 5.07 -31.90
N ASN A 23 34.68 5.29 -30.65
CA ASN A 23 33.92 4.90 -29.47
C ASN A 23 32.56 5.63 -29.40
N ASP A 24 32.52 6.92 -29.72
CA ASP A 24 31.28 7.70 -29.75
C ASP A 24 30.35 7.22 -30.87
N TYR A 25 30.90 6.88 -32.05
CA TYR A 25 30.16 6.24 -33.13
C TYR A 25 29.55 4.89 -32.71
N PHE A 26 30.32 4.03 -32.04
CA PHE A 26 29.82 2.75 -31.52
C PHE A 26 28.74 2.95 -30.45
N LYS A 27 28.89 3.93 -29.55
CA LYS A 27 27.84 4.27 -28.57
C LYS A 27 26.55 4.70 -29.27
N ASP A 28 26.65 5.52 -30.30
CA ASP A 28 25.47 5.96 -31.07
C ASP A 28 24.79 4.79 -31.79
N LEU A 29 25.56 3.87 -32.37
CA LEU A 29 25.03 2.66 -32.99
C LEU A 29 24.30 1.77 -31.97
N ILE A 30 24.90 1.57 -30.79
CA ILE A 30 24.30 0.80 -29.70
C ILE A 30 23.04 1.50 -29.17
N ASN A 31 23.04 2.82 -29.09
CA ASN A 31 21.91 3.62 -28.60
C ASN A 31 20.68 3.59 -29.52
N LYS A 32 20.86 3.26 -30.81
CA LYS A 32 19.74 3.03 -31.74
C LYS A 32 18.99 1.72 -31.44
N ILE A 33 19.62 0.78 -30.74
CA ILE A 33 18.99 -0.48 -30.36
C ILE A 33 18.16 -0.26 -29.09
N PRO A 34 16.87 -0.63 -29.06
CA PRO A 34 16.08 -0.53 -27.85
C PRO A 34 16.70 -1.32 -26.68
N PRO A 35 16.83 -0.73 -25.47
CA PRO A 35 17.45 -1.40 -24.33
C PRO A 35 16.80 -2.73 -23.95
N LYS A 36 15.49 -2.86 -24.19
CA LYS A 36 14.76 -4.11 -23.94
C LYS A 36 15.27 -5.27 -24.81
N ILE A 37 15.68 -4.98 -26.04
CA ILE A 37 16.20 -5.98 -26.98
C ILE A 37 17.65 -6.31 -26.61
N PHE A 38 18.44 -5.29 -26.28
CA PHE A 38 19.85 -5.46 -25.91
C PHE A 38 20.03 -6.26 -24.60
N PHE A 39 19.22 -5.97 -23.56
CA PHE A 39 19.32 -6.59 -22.24
C PHE A 39 18.29 -7.72 -22.01
N ASN A 40 17.80 -8.38 -23.05
CA ASN A 40 16.67 -9.34 -22.98
C ASN A 40 16.85 -10.47 -21.93
N LYS A 41 18.10 -10.82 -21.57
CA LYS A 41 18.41 -11.85 -20.57
C LYS A 41 18.63 -11.32 -19.14
N ASN A 42 18.73 -10.01 -18.95
CA ASN A 42 19.09 -9.40 -17.68
C ASN A 42 17.85 -8.83 -17.00
N GLU A 43 17.09 -9.68 -16.28
CA GLU A 43 15.84 -9.30 -15.61
C GLU A 43 15.99 -8.11 -14.65
N GLN A 44 17.12 -8.04 -13.93
CA GLN A 44 17.42 -6.95 -13.01
C GLN A 44 17.47 -5.60 -13.76
N ILE A 45 18.09 -5.58 -14.94
CA ILE A 45 18.20 -4.38 -15.78
C ILE A 45 16.82 -3.99 -16.32
N LEU A 46 16.03 -4.96 -16.78
CA LEU A 46 14.67 -4.72 -17.24
C LEU A 46 13.78 -4.12 -16.13
N GLN A 47 13.88 -4.63 -14.91
CA GLN A 47 13.17 -4.10 -13.75
C GLN A 47 13.62 -2.68 -13.40
N THR A 48 14.93 -2.37 -13.46
CA THR A 48 15.42 -1.00 -13.24
C THR A 48 14.90 -0.01 -14.28
N ILE A 49 14.86 -0.39 -15.56
CA ILE A 49 14.27 0.40 -16.65
C ILE A 49 12.79 0.68 -16.39
N GLU A 50 12.03 -0.35 -15.99
CA GLU A 50 10.60 -0.19 -15.68
C GLU A 50 10.36 0.71 -14.44
N ASN A 51 11.20 0.59 -13.42
CA ASN A 51 11.11 1.40 -12.21
C ASN A 51 11.51 2.86 -12.45
N ALA A 52 12.53 3.11 -13.28
CA ALA A 52 12.93 4.46 -13.70
C ALA A 52 11.79 5.15 -14.48
N LYS A 53 11.13 4.40 -15.38
CA LYS A 53 9.90 4.89 -16.04
C LYS A 53 8.84 5.25 -15.01
N ARG A 54 8.56 4.40 -14.02
CA ARG A 54 7.55 4.70 -12.98
C ARG A 54 7.90 5.93 -12.13
N LYS A 55 9.17 6.10 -11.73
CA LYS A 55 9.63 7.23 -10.90
C LYS A 55 9.48 8.60 -11.58
N LYS A 56 9.74 8.68 -12.89
CA LYS A 56 9.59 9.94 -13.66
C LYS A 56 8.14 10.49 -13.71
N PHE A 57 7.14 9.69 -13.32
CA PHE A 57 5.72 10.10 -13.37
C PHE A 57 5.03 10.20 -12.00
N ALA A 58 5.78 10.03 -10.91
CA ALA A 58 5.24 10.19 -9.55
C ALA A 58 4.72 11.62 -9.29
N ASN A 59 5.26 12.63 -10.01
CA ASN A 59 4.97 14.04 -9.78
C ASN A 59 3.87 14.63 -10.69
N ASN A 60 3.29 13.86 -11.61
CA ASN A 60 2.21 14.33 -12.48
C ASN A 60 0.86 13.80 -11.99
N SER A 61 0.27 14.42 -10.96
CA SER A 61 -0.98 13.96 -10.33
C SER A 61 -2.23 14.12 -11.20
N GLU A 62 -2.19 14.94 -12.26
CA GLU A 62 -3.39 15.37 -12.98
C GLU A 62 -3.81 14.47 -14.16
N LEU A 63 -2.92 13.59 -14.65
CA LEU A 63 -3.20 12.74 -15.81
C LEU A 63 -3.53 11.30 -15.39
N SER A 64 -4.40 10.64 -16.15
CA SER A 64 -4.62 9.20 -16.03
C SER A 64 -3.34 8.44 -16.36
N ASP A 65 -3.03 7.36 -15.62
CA ASP A 65 -1.81 6.56 -15.81
C ASP A 65 -1.63 6.11 -17.26
N LYS A 66 -2.72 5.77 -17.96
CA LYS A 66 -2.65 5.35 -19.37
C LYS A 66 -2.20 6.46 -20.31
N SER A 67 -2.65 7.70 -20.08
CA SER A 67 -2.26 8.87 -20.87
C SER A 67 -0.77 9.19 -20.67
N LYS A 68 -0.29 9.09 -19.42
CA LYS A 68 1.14 9.20 -19.09
C LYS A 68 1.97 8.18 -19.86
N HIS A 69 1.58 6.89 -19.82
CA HIS A 69 2.33 5.83 -20.50
C HIS A 69 2.37 6.01 -22.03
N LYS A 70 1.31 6.55 -22.65
CA LYS A 70 1.27 6.79 -24.10
C LYS A 70 2.17 7.96 -24.51
N ARG A 71 2.15 9.08 -23.78
CA ARG A 71 3.03 10.24 -24.05
C ARG A 71 4.51 9.89 -23.93
N VAL A 72 4.85 9.05 -22.97
CA VAL A 72 6.23 8.60 -22.70
C VAL A 72 6.76 7.66 -23.76
N LYS A 73 5.88 6.84 -24.34
CA LYS A 73 6.24 5.97 -25.45
C LYS A 73 6.55 6.78 -26.72
N LEU A 74 5.99 7.97 -26.84
CA LEU A 74 6.04 8.80 -28.05
C LEU A 74 7.06 9.94 -27.98
N ASP A 75 7.57 10.31 -26.82
CA ASP A 75 8.59 11.36 -26.67
C ASP A 75 10.02 10.76 -26.76
N PRO A 76 10.80 11.11 -27.79
CA PRO A 76 12.17 10.64 -27.95
C PRO A 76 13.09 11.00 -26.78
N SER A 77 12.85 12.14 -26.11
CA SER A 77 13.66 12.63 -24.99
C SER A 77 13.53 11.78 -23.73
N ASN A 78 12.44 11.01 -23.63
CA ASN A 78 12.12 10.21 -22.45
C ASN A 78 12.57 8.74 -22.57
N GLN A 79 13.12 8.33 -23.72
CA GLN A 79 13.62 6.99 -23.93
C GLN A 79 15.04 6.87 -23.36
N GLN A 80 15.26 5.92 -22.45
CA GLN A 80 16.61 5.63 -21.94
C GLN A 80 17.46 5.01 -23.05
N ARG A 81 18.68 5.51 -23.24
CA ARG A 81 19.65 4.93 -24.16
C ARG A 81 20.34 3.72 -23.51
N VAL A 82 20.87 2.81 -24.33
CA VAL A 82 21.56 1.61 -23.84
C VAL A 82 22.81 1.97 -23.04
N SER A 83 23.56 2.99 -23.46
CA SER A 83 24.71 3.53 -22.73
C SER A 83 24.36 3.99 -21.32
N ASP A 84 23.25 4.70 -21.19
CA ASP A 84 22.83 5.32 -19.93
C ASP A 84 22.41 4.25 -18.93
N VAL A 85 21.67 3.24 -19.40
CA VAL A 85 21.27 2.08 -18.59
C VAL A 85 22.49 1.31 -18.08
N ALA A 86 23.50 1.10 -18.93
CA ALA A 86 24.72 0.42 -18.52
C ALA A 86 25.49 1.22 -17.45
N GLN A 87 25.60 2.54 -17.60
CA GLN A 87 26.24 3.41 -16.62
C GLN A 87 25.47 3.46 -15.29
N GLU A 88 24.13 3.60 -15.34
CA GLU A 88 23.28 3.56 -14.15
C GLU A 88 23.46 2.24 -13.38
N PHE A 89 23.58 1.10 -14.08
CA PHE A 89 23.78 -0.20 -13.43
C PHE A 89 25.14 -0.29 -12.72
N VAL A 90 26.21 0.24 -13.34
CA VAL A 90 27.54 0.31 -12.71
C VAL A 90 27.50 1.20 -11.48
N GLN A 91 26.90 2.40 -11.57
CA GLN A 91 26.74 3.31 -10.44
C GLN A 91 25.90 2.71 -9.31
N GLN A 92 24.82 2.00 -9.65
CA GLN A 92 24.00 1.29 -8.67
C GLN A 92 24.83 0.23 -7.92
N LYS A 93 25.57 -0.62 -8.64
CA LYS A 93 26.48 -1.61 -8.03
C LYS A 93 27.51 -0.99 -7.09
N GLU A 94 28.10 0.14 -7.46
CA GLU A 94 29.03 0.87 -6.59
C GLU A 94 28.35 1.40 -5.33
N SER A 95 27.15 1.96 -5.48
CA SER A 95 26.36 2.48 -4.36
C SER A 95 25.91 1.36 -3.41
N ASP A 96 25.48 0.21 -3.95
CA ASP A 96 25.11 -0.97 -3.18
C ASP A 96 26.32 -1.53 -2.42
N GLY A 97 27.50 -1.50 -3.03
CA GLY A 97 28.77 -1.83 -2.37
C GLY A 97 29.01 -0.96 -1.13
N LYS A 98 28.91 0.37 -1.29
CA LYS A 98 29.03 1.35 -0.19
C LYS A 98 27.97 1.15 0.90
N ILE A 99 26.72 0.88 0.52
CA ILE A 99 25.62 0.61 1.46
C ILE A 99 25.88 -0.68 2.25
N ASN A 100 26.37 -1.73 1.60
CA ASN A 100 26.67 -3.00 2.25
C ASN A 100 27.84 -2.88 3.24
N GLU A 101 28.86 -2.08 2.93
CA GLU A 101 29.91 -1.74 3.89
C GLU A 101 29.36 -1.00 5.11
N LEU A 102 28.46 -0.02 4.90
CA LEU A 102 27.82 0.71 5.99
C LEU A 102 26.99 -0.23 6.88
N ARG A 103 26.24 -1.16 6.29
CA ARG A 103 25.47 -2.19 7.01
C ARG A 103 26.37 -3.09 7.86
N LYS A 104 27.52 -3.53 7.33
CA LYS A 104 28.51 -4.31 8.08
C LYS A 104 29.08 -3.52 9.27
N LYS A 105 29.44 -2.24 9.07
CA LYS A 105 29.92 -1.36 10.15
C LYS A 105 28.85 -1.15 11.23
N LEU A 106 27.60 -0.93 10.83
CA LEU A 106 26.47 -0.78 11.75
C LEU A 106 26.20 -2.06 12.56
N ALA A 107 26.21 -3.23 11.91
CA ALA A 107 26.03 -4.51 12.59
C ALA A 107 27.11 -4.77 13.64
N LYS A 108 28.38 -4.47 13.32
CA LYS A 108 29.49 -4.53 14.29
C LYS A 108 29.25 -3.59 15.47
N ARG A 109 28.83 -2.35 15.21
CA ARG A 109 28.53 -1.37 16.25
C ARG A 109 27.37 -1.77 17.17
N ILE A 110 26.31 -2.35 16.61
CA ILE A 110 25.17 -2.86 17.38
C ILE A 110 25.60 -4.01 18.28
N LYS A 111 26.46 -4.91 17.77
CA LYS A 111 27.02 -6.02 18.56
C LYS A 111 27.86 -5.50 19.72
N ASP A 112 28.78 -4.56 19.47
CA ASP A 112 29.61 -3.96 20.51
C ASP A 112 28.76 -3.28 21.62
N LEU A 113 27.68 -2.59 21.24
CA LEU A 113 26.76 -1.97 22.21
C LEU A 113 25.97 -3.00 23.02
N ARG A 114 25.59 -4.13 22.40
CA ARG A 114 24.90 -5.23 23.09
C ARG A 114 25.82 -5.95 24.07
N ASP A 115 27.06 -6.21 23.66
CA ASP A 115 28.07 -6.88 24.49
C ASP A 115 28.46 -5.99 25.68
N ARG A 116 28.60 -4.67 25.48
CA ARG A 116 28.78 -3.70 26.58
C ARG A 116 27.59 -3.66 27.55
N ARG A 117 26.36 -3.84 27.06
CA ARG A 117 25.14 -3.84 27.89
C ARG A 117 24.96 -5.13 28.69
N THR A 118 25.48 -6.25 28.20
CA THR A 118 25.33 -7.58 28.82
C THR A 118 26.54 -7.99 29.67
N GLY A 119 27.74 -7.53 29.33
CA GLY A 119 28.98 -7.80 30.10
C GLY A 119 29.10 -7.09 31.44
N GLY A 120 28.16 -6.22 31.81
CA GLY A 120 28.20 -5.42 33.05
C GLY A 120 27.13 -5.76 34.10
N LYS A 121 26.41 -6.89 33.99
CA LYS A 121 25.32 -7.23 34.93
C LYS A 121 25.43 -8.65 35.50
N ASN A 122 26.33 -8.80 36.47
CA ASN A 122 26.15 -9.72 37.59
C ASN A 122 25.85 -8.87 38.85
N VAL A 123 24.61 -8.44 39.06
CA VAL A 123 24.09 -8.10 40.40
C VAL A 123 22.57 -8.30 40.40
N HIS A 124 22.11 -9.11 41.36
CA HIS A 124 20.73 -9.43 41.73
C HIS A 124 19.69 -8.33 41.52
N GLN A 125 18.50 -8.70 41.03
CA GLN A 125 17.24 -8.26 41.66
C GLN A 125 16.20 -9.38 41.64
N THR A 126 16.01 -9.92 42.83
CA THR A 126 14.89 -10.72 43.31
C THR A 126 13.57 -9.96 43.17
N THR A 127 12.53 -10.64 42.72
CA THR A 127 11.13 -10.19 42.81
C THR A 127 10.69 -10.14 44.28
N PRO A 128 10.13 -9.03 44.81
CA PRO A 128 9.58 -9.04 46.15
C PRO A 128 8.14 -9.57 46.14
N LYS A 129 7.89 -10.39 47.15
CA LYS A 129 6.62 -10.99 47.57
C LYS A 129 5.83 -9.90 48.32
N ILE A 130 4.61 -9.58 47.91
CA ILE A 130 3.73 -8.67 48.66
C ILE A 130 2.94 -9.53 49.65
N MET A 131 3.15 -9.27 50.94
CA MET A 131 2.32 -9.72 52.06
C MET A 131 1.35 -8.59 52.42
N ASP A 132 0.12 -8.95 52.74
CA ASP A 132 -0.90 -8.08 53.30
C ASP A 132 -0.57 -7.69 54.75
N ASN A 133 -0.84 -6.43 55.12
CA ASN A 133 -1.55 -6.04 56.35
C ASN A 133 -1.68 -4.50 56.46
N ASP A 134 -2.73 -4.14 57.20
CA ASP A 134 -3.41 -2.86 57.28
C ASP A 134 -2.74 -1.76 58.13
N ASP A 135 -3.30 -0.56 57.94
CA ASP A 135 -3.49 0.57 58.86
C ASP A 135 -2.53 1.79 58.92
N ALA A 136 -3.18 2.93 58.60
CA ALA A 136 -3.13 4.27 59.23
C ALA A 136 -1.96 5.25 59.00
N ASN A 137 -2.28 6.29 58.21
CA ASN A 137 -2.00 7.74 58.35
C ASN A 137 -0.62 8.26 58.83
N SER A 138 0.06 9.00 57.96
CA SER A 138 0.48 10.41 58.21
C SER A 138 1.06 11.05 56.94
N GLU A 139 0.87 12.36 56.81
CA GLU A 139 1.00 13.15 55.59
C GLU A 139 2.42 13.66 55.27
N ILE A 140 2.56 14.14 54.01
CA ILE A 140 3.53 15.11 53.46
C ILE A 140 4.92 14.60 53.03
N SER A 141 5.14 14.46 51.72
CA SER A 141 5.85 15.48 50.93
C SER A 141 5.96 15.10 49.44
N LEU A 142 5.91 16.12 48.60
CA LEU A 142 5.69 16.10 47.16
C LEU A 142 6.88 15.54 46.37
N ASN A 143 6.60 14.66 45.41
CA ASN A 143 7.44 14.53 44.22
C ASN A 143 6.60 14.72 42.95
N LYS A 144 6.77 15.91 42.35
CA LYS A 144 6.12 16.40 41.14
C LYS A 144 6.74 15.71 39.94
N ASN A 145 5.97 14.86 39.26
CA ASN A 145 6.04 14.55 37.82
C ASN A 145 4.96 13.50 37.48
N LYS A 146 3.69 13.87 37.65
CA LYS A 146 2.56 13.12 37.07
C LYS A 146 1.92 14.03 36.02
N PRO A 147 1.71 13.57 34.77
CA PRO A 147 1.08 14.41 33.75
C PRO A 147 -0.33 14.80 34.18
N LYS A 148 -0.70 16.06 33.97
CA LYS A 148 -1.98 16.65 34.38
C LYS A 148 -3.14 15.96 33.62
N ILE A 149 -4.00 15.23 34.35
CA ILE A 149 -5.15 14.46 33.81
C ILE A 149 -6.47 15.26 33.97
N PHE A 150 -6.37 16.53 34.39
CA PHE A 150 -7.53 17.37 34.71
C PHE A 150 -7.55 18.61 33.80
N ASN A 151 -8.74 18.98 33.33
CA ASN A 151 -8.96 20.25 32.63
C ASN A 151 -8.87 21.45 33.61
N GLU A 152 -8.88 22.68 33.10
CA GLU A 152 -8.78 23.90 33.92
C GLU A 152 -9.95 24.06 34.90
N GLN A 153 -11.09 23.40 34.64
CA GLN A 153 -12.24 23.32 35.55
C GLN A 153 -12.18 22.16 36.56
N GLY A 154 -11.09 21.38 36.60
CA GLY A 154 -10.86 20.35 37.64
C GLY A 154 -11.53 18.99 37.42
N ASN A 155 -12.16 18.76 36.27
CA ASN A 155 -12.77 17.49 35.88
C ASN A 155 -11.75 16.53 35.24
N LEU A 156 -11.90 15.24 35.52
CA LEU A 156 -10.97 14.18 35.10
C LEU A 156 -11.22 13.82 33.63
N VAL A 157 -10.29 14.17 32.73
CA VAL A 157 -10.43 13.96 31.28
C VAL A 157 -9.60 12.75 30.85
N PHE A 158 -10.26 11.68 30.39
CA PHE A 158 -9.64 10.40 30.04
C PHE A 158 -9.02 10.36 28.62
N SER A 159 -9.02 11.48 27.88
CA SER A 159 -8.50 11.57 26.52
C SER A 159 -7.59 12.80 26.37
N LYS A 160 -6.45 12.66 25.68
CA LYS A 160 -5.48 13.74 25.38
C LYS A 160 -6.01 14.81 24.39
N PHE A 161 -7.32 14.89 24.17
CA PHE A 161 -7.94 15.87 23.29
C PHE A 161 -8.80 16.82 24.13
N ASP A 162 -8.42 18.09 24.14
CA ASP A 162 -9.31 19.17 24.56
C ASP A 162 -10.33 19.42 23.45
N LEU A 163 -11.62 19.24 23.77
CA LEU A 163 -12.74 19.47 22.86
C LEU A 163 -13.30 20.90 22.94
N THR A 164 -12.71 21.76 23.77
CA THR A 164 -13.22 23.11 24.08
C THR A 164 -12.45 24.24 23.40
N SER A 165 -11.30 23.96 22.81
CA SER A 165 -10.50 24.95 22.09
C SER A 165 -10.84 24.92 20.60
N GLN A 166 -11.53 25.96 20.14
CA GLN A 166 -11.70 26.38 18.73
C GLN A 166 -12.13 25.29 17.74
N VAL A 167 -13.31 25.46 17.16
CA VAL A 167 -13.79 24.72 15.98
C VAL A 167 -12.63 24.54 14.98
N ASP A 168 -12.11 23.31 14.90
CA ASP A 168 -11.08 22.91 13.97
C ASP A 168 -11.62 23.08 12.55
N LEU A 169 -11.40 24.27 11.97
CA LEU A 169 -11.77 24.60 10.59
C LEU A 169 -11.15 23.60 9.59
N SER A 170 -10.09 22.90 9.99
CA SER A 170 -9.49 21.75 9.31
C SER A 170 -10.43 20.54 9.26
N ALA A 171 -11.05 20.15 10.37
CA ALA A 171 -12.01 19.05 10.44
C ALA A 171 -13.27 19.35 9.62
N GLU A 172 -13.78 20.58 9.66
CA GLU A 172 -14.90 21.04 8.81
C GLU A 172 -14.54 20.95 7.30
N ARG A 173 -13.33 21.38 6.93
CA ARG A 173 -12.80 21.27 5.56
C ARG A 173 -12.57 19.82 5.13
N GLU A 174 -12.21 18.92 6.02
CA GLU A 174 -12.08 17.49 5.73
C GLU A 174 -13.45 16.81 5.56
N MET A 175 -14.41 17.13 6.43
CA MET A 175 -15.79 16.62 6.35
C MET A 175 -16.49 17.07 5.05
N THR A 176 -16.25 18.31 4.61
CA THR A 176 -16.78 18.82 3.33
C THR A 176 -16.12 18.15 2.13
N LYS A 177 -14.80 17.93 2.14
CA LYS A 177 -14.08 17.16 1.12
C LYS A 177 -14.60 15.72 1.03
N ASP A 178 -14.79 15.06 2.16
CA ASP A 178 -15.34 13.69 2.22
C ASP A 178 -16.76 13.60 1.67
N ARG A 179 -17.59 14.61 1.94
CA ARG A 179 -18.94 14.71 1.36
C ARG A 179 -18.88 14.88 -0.15
N GLU A 180 -17.95 15.69 -0.65
CA GLU A 180 -17.73 15.89 -2.09
C GLU A 180 -17.25 14.60 -2.76
N LEU A 181 -16.26 13.91 -2.17
CA LEU A 181 -15.77 12.61 -2.63
C LEU A 181 -16.88 11.55 -2.64
N LYS A 182 -17.73 11.50 -1.61
CA LYS A 182 -18.91 10.61 -1.58
C LYS A 182 -19.92 10.93 -2.67
N LYS A 183 -20.19 12.21 -2.96
CA LYS A 183 -21.06 12.60 -4.08
C LYS A 183 -20.47 12.14 -5.41
N GLN A 184 -19.16 12.33 -5.63
CA GLN A 184 -18.48 11.89 -6.86
C GLN A 184 -18.44 10.36 -6.96
N HIS A 185 -18.16 9.66 -5.87
CA HIS A 185 -18.24 8.20 -5.80
C HIS A 185 -19.66 7.71 -6.13
N ASN A 186 -20.70 8.36 -5.63
CA ASN A 186 -22.08 7.98 -5.93
C ASN A 186 -22.44 8.21 -7.40
N LYS A 187 -21.90 9.25 -8.05
CA LYS A 187 -22.08 9.50 -9.49
C LYS A 187 -21.36 8.45 -10.36
N THR A 188 -20.18 8.02 -9.95
CA THR A 188 -19.37 7.01 -10.66
C THR A 188 -19.75 5.57 -10.30
N SER A 189 -20.47 5.36 -9.20
CA SER A 189 -21.02 4.08 -8.79
C SER A 189 -21.97 3.52 -9.86
N LEU A 190 -22.06 2.19 -9.97
CA LEU A 190 -23.00 1.53 -10.87
C LEU A 190 -24.45 1.97 -10.65
N GLN A 191 -24.85 2.32 -9.42
CA GLN A 191 -26.17 2.85 -9.14
C GLN A 191 -26.34 4.28 -9.70
N GLY A 192 -25.35 5.15 -9.53
CA GLY A 192 -25.39 6.50 -10.09
C GLY A 192 -25.34 6.53 -11.61
N LEU A 193 -24.53 5.66 -12.20
CA LEU A 193 -24.49 5.45 -13.65
C LEU A 193 -25.84 4.96 -14.19
N LEU A 194 -26.51 4.06 -13.47
CA LEU A 194 -27.85 3.60 -13.84
C LEU A 194 -28.86 4.76 -13.80
N ILE A 195 -28.86 5.54 -12.72
CA ILE A 195 -29.76 6.70 -12.57
C ILE A 195 -29.51 7.72 -13.68
N LYS A 196 -28.23 7.97 -14.03
CA LYS A 196 -27.86 8.88 -15.12
C LYS A 196 -28.37 8.37 -16.47
N ALA A 197 -28.13 7.09 -16.78
CA ALA A 197 -28.60 6.47 -18.02
C ALA A 197 -30.13 6.52 -18.15
N GLU A 198 -30.85 6.15 -17.09
CA GLU A 198 -32.32 6.21 -17.08
C GLU A 198 -32.84 7.66 -17.21
N LYS A 199 -32.14 8.63 -16.60
CA LYS A 199 -32.48 10.05 -16.74
C LYS A 199 -32.27 10.55 -18.17
N ASP A 200 -31.17 10.16 -18.82
CA ASP A 200 -30.89 10.52 -20.20
C ASP A 200 -31.93 9.89 -21.15
N GLU A 201 -32.32 8.62 -20.96
CA GLU A 201 -33.41 7.96 -21.71
C GLU A 201 -34.75 8.68 -21.52
N ARG A 202 -35.13 9.01 -20.28
CA ARG A 202 -36.36 9.76 -19.99
C ARG A 202 -36.35 11.13 -20.65
N LYS A 203 -35.23 11.84 -20.62
CA LYS A 203 -35.09 13.15 -21.25
C LYS A 203 -35.22 13.05 -22.76
N VAL A 204 -34.60 12.05 -23.37
CA VAL A 204 -34.75 11.76 -24.80
C VAL A 204 -36.21 11.48 -25.15
N SER A 205 -36.89 10.61 -24.40
CA SER A 205 -38.29 10.26 -24.63
C SER A 205 -39.21 11.49 -24.52
N HIS A 206 -39.03 12.29 -23.48
CA HIS A 206 -39.79 13.52 -23.27
C HIS A 206 -39.54 14.57 -24.38
N LEU A 207 -38.29 14.74 -24.80
CA LEU A 207 -37.97 15.63 -25.93
C LEU A 207 -38.54 15.09 -27.24
N GLN A 208 -38.57 13.78 -27.44
CA GLN A 208 -39.10 13.18 -28.65
C GLN A 208 -40.62 13.39 -28.76
N ALA A 209 -41.34 13.42 -27.63
CA ALA A 209 -42.77 13.74 -27.57
C ALA A 209 -43.08 15.23 -27.79
N THR A 210 -42.19 16.13 -27.40
CA THR A 210 -42.40 17.60 -27.51
C THR A 210 -41.81 18.18 -28.80
N ASN A 211 -40.57 17.85 -29.14
CA ASN A 211 -39.86 18.32 -30.32
C ASN A 211 -38.81 17.30 -30.82
N SER A 212 -39.15 16.61 -31.91
CA SER A 212 -38.31 15.58 -32.54
C SER A 212 -36.89 16.10 -32.89
N LYS A 213 -36.76 17.31 -33.46
CA LYS A 213 -35.45 17.88 -33.84
C LYS A 213 -34.56 18.15 -32.62
N ALA A 214 -35.15 18.62 -31.52
CA ALA A 214 -34.44 18.82 -30.27
C ALA A 214 -33.95 17.48 -29.67
N ALA A 215 -34.77 16.43 -29.77
CA ALA A 215 -34.39 15.08 -29.34
C ALA A 215 -33.21 14.51 -30.14
N GLU A 216 -33.24 14.65 -31.47
CA GLU A 216 -32.12 14.24 -32.33
C GLU A 216 -30.83 14.99 -32.01
N LYS A 217 -30.91 16.31 -31.82
CA LYS A 217 -29.75 17.13 -31.43
C LYS A 217 -29.17 16.65 -30.10
N PHE A 218 -30.01 16.34 -29.12
CA PHE A 218 -29.57 15.82 -27.82
C PHE A 218 -28.93 14.42 -27.93
N LYS A 219 -29.54 13.51 -28.70
CA LYS A 219 -28.97 12.17 -28.98
C LYS A 219 -27.59 12.30 -29.63
N LYS A 220 -27.47 13.11 -30.70
CA LYS A 220 -26.20 13.35 -31.40
C LYS A 220 -25.15 13.94 -30.46
N ALA A 221 -25.50 14.94 -29.66
CA ALA A 221 -24.60 15.54 -28.68
C ALA A 221 -24.07 14.51 -27.67
N ARG A 222 -24.94 13.63 -27.15
CA ARG A 222 -24.53 12.54 -26.27
C ARG A 222 -23.60 11.54 -26.95
N ILE A 223 -23.92 11.12 -28.17
CA ILE A 223 -23.07 10.20 -28.94
C ILE A 223 -21.67 10.80 -29.16
N TRP A 224 -21.58 12.06 -29.57
CA TRP A 224 -20.30 12.74 -29.77
C TRP A 224 -19.52 12.88 -28.47
N GLN A 225 -20.18 13.23 -27.36
CA GLN A 225 -19.54 13.24 -26.04
C GLN A 225 -18.97 11.86 -25.69
N THR A 226 -19.74 10.79 -25.86
CA THR A 226 -19.29 9.42 -25.61
C THR A 226 -18.11 9.03 -26.52
N VAL A 227 -18.11 9.44 -27.79
CA VAL A 227 -17.02 9.20 -28.73
C VAL A 227 -15.75 9.94 -28.30
N LEU A 228 -15.86 11.20 -27.89
CA LEU A 228 -14.74 11.99 -27.38
C LEU A 228 -14.15 11.34 -26.11
N GLU A 229 -14.98 11.03 -25.12
CA GLU A 229 -14.54 10.36 -23.88
C GLU A 229 -13.86 9.01 -24.19
N LYS A 230 -14.39 8.22 -25.12
CA LYS A 230 -13.76 6.97 -25.56
C LYS A 230 -12.42 7.21 -26.27
N SER A 231 -12.31 8.26 -27.08
CA SER A 231 -11.08 8.62 -27.81
C SER A 231 -9.96 9.08 -26.87
N GLU A 232 -10.31 9.77 -25.79
CA GLU A 232 -9.40 10.14 -24.68
C GLU A 232 -8.94 8.90 -23.89
N GLY A 233 -9.63 7.77 -24.06
CA GLY A 233 -9.34 6.50 -23.39
C GLY A 233 -10.19 6.23 -22.15
N ASN A 234 -11.23 7.03 -21.91
CA ASN A 234 -12.16 6.84 -20.80
C ASN A 234 -13.12 5.68 -21.10
N LYS A 235 -13.32 4.81 -20.11
CA LYS A 235 -14.23 3.65 -20.21
C LYS A 235 -15.66 4.08 -19.87
N VAL A 236 -16.43 4.42 -20.90
CA VAL A 236 -17.81 4.85 -20.75
C VAL A 236 -18.75 3.65 -20.55
N ARG A 237 -19.64 3.71 -19.55
CA ARG A 237 -20.61 2.65 -19.18
C ARG A 237 -22.00 3.26 -19.06
N ASP A 238 -22.67 3.45 -20.20
CA ASP A 238 -23.95 4.16 -20.27
C ASP A 238 -25.16 3.25 -20.51
N ASP A 239 -24.97 1.97 -20.90
CA ASP A 239 -26.09 1.06 -21.21
C ASP A 239 -26.82 0.57 -19.94
N PRO A 240 -28.10 0.93 -19.72
CA PRO A 240 -28.80 0.65 -18.46
C PRO A 240 -29.00 -0.85 -18.22
N GLN A 241 -29.27 -1.63 -19.27
CA GLN A 241 -29.45 -3.08 -19.16
C GLN A 241 -28.17 -3.78 -18.67
N LEU A 242 -27.00 -3.38 -19.19
CA LEU A 242 -25.71 -3.95 -18.79
C LEU A 242 -25.33 -3.53 -17.37
N ILE A 243 -25.64 -2.28 -16.99
CA ILE A 243 -25.44 -1.79 -15.62
C ILE A 243 -26.31 -2.57 -14.63
N LYS A 244 -27.60 -2.82 -14.94
CA LYS A 244 -28.51 -3.67 -14.15
C LYS A 244 -27.96 -5.09 -13.99
N LYS A 245 -27.45 -5.71 -15.06
CA LYS A 245 -26.79 -7.03 -15.00
C LYS A 245 -25.56 -7.01 -14.09
N SER A 246 -24.76 -5.95 -14.14
CA SER A 246 -23.59 -5.79 -13.28
C SER A 246 -23.97 -5.66 -11.80
N LEU A 247 -25.02 -4.90 -11.48
CA LEU A 247 -25.55 -4.80 -10.12
C LEU A 247 -26.03 -6.16 -9.60
N LYS A 248 -26.76 -6.93 -10.41
CA LYS A 248 -27.18 -8.30 -10.05
C LYS A 248 -25.98 -9.21 -9.77
N LYS A 249 -24.90 -9.12 -10.57
CA LYS A 249 -23.66 -9.87 -10.32
C LYS A 249 -23.01 -9.47 -8.99
N GLN A 250 -22.96 -8.18 -8.66
CA GLN A 250 -22.45 -7.70 -7.38
C GLN A 250 -23.29 -8.20 -6.20
N GLN A 251 -24.62 -8.16 -6.30
CA GLN A 251 -25.53 -8.70 -5.28
C GLN A 251 -25.28 -10.19 -5.05
N LYS A 252 -25.18 -10.99 -6.13
CA LYS A 252 -24.86 -12.43 -6.02
C LYS A 252 -23.52 -12.67 -5.35
N LYS A 253 -22.47 -11.90 -5.69
CA LYS A 253 -21.16 -11.99 -5.03
C LYS A 253 -21.24 -11.67 -3.53
N LYS A 254 -21.96 -10.61 -3.16
CA LYS A 254 -22.17 -10.23 -1.75
C LYS A 254 -22.92 -11.32 -0.98
N SER A 255 -23.98 -11.90 -1.57
CA SER A 255 -24.72 -13.00 -0.96
C SER A 255 -23.84 -14.24 -0.74
N LYS A 256 -23.02 -14.64 -1.72
CA LYS A 256 -22.04 -15.72 -1.56
C LYS A 256 -21.05 -15.43 -0.43
N ASN A 257 -20.48 -14.23 -0.39
CA ASN A 257 -19.54 -13.84 0.65
C ASN A 257 -20.20 -13.83 2.04
N PHE A 258 -21.44 -13.35 2.13
CA PHE A 258 -22.20 -13.35 3.38
C PHE A 258 -22.43 -14.77 3.92
N LYS A 259 -22.84 -15.72 3.07
CA LYS A 259 -22.99 -17.13 3.46
C LYS A 259 -21.68 -17.72 3.99
N VAL A 260 -20.59 -17.56 3.23
CA VAL A 260 -19.26 -18.06 3.63
C VAL A 260 -18.79 -17.45 4.95
N TRP A 261 -19.06 -16.16 5.19
CA TRP A 261 -18.73 -15.52 6.46
C TRP A 261 -19.55 -16.02 7.64
N ASN A 262 -20.84 -16.30 7.44
CA ASN A 262 -21.69 -16.87 8.48
C ASN A 262 -21.28 -18.30 8.81
N GLU A 263 -21.03 -19.14 7.80
CA GLU A 263 -20.50 -20.50 7.99
C GLU A 263 -19.19 -20.50 8.76
N ARG A 264 -18.28 -19.54 8.47
CA ARG A 264 -17.04 -19.36 9.23
C ARG A 264 -17.31 -18.97 10.69
N LYS A 265 -18.21 -18.02 10.95
CA LYS A 265 -18.59 -17.61 12.31
C LYS A 265 -19.17 -18.78 13.09
N GLU A 266 -20.06 -19.56 12.47
CA GLU A 266 -20.66 -20.75 13.08
C GLU A 266 -19.61 -21.82 13.36
N SER A 267 -18.70 -22.09 12.42
CA SER A 267 -17.59 -23.03 12.61
C SER A 267 -16.69 -22.63 13.78
N VAL A 268 -16.34 -21.34 13.88
CA VAL A 268 -15.56 -20.80 15.01
C VAL A 268 -16.33 -20.97 16.32
N LYS A 269 -17.63 -20.63 16.35
CA LYS A 269 -18.48 -20.80 17.54
C LYS A 269 -18.57 -22.27 17.97
N LYS A 270 -18.79 -23.19 17.03
CA LYS A 270 -18.80 -24.65 17.29
C LYS A 270 -17.47 -25.12 17.85
N ARG A 271 -16.34 -24.69 17.27
CA ARG A 271 -15.00 -25.06 17.76
C ARG A 271 -14.73 -24.54 19.18
N GLN A 272 -15.19 -23.33 19.49
CA GLN A 272 -15.12 -22.78 20.84
C GLN A 272 -15.98 -23.61 21.82
N GLN A 273 -17.23 -23.89 21.44
CA GLN A 273 -18.16 -24.67 22.26
C GLN A 273 -17.61 -26.08 22.53
N SER A 274 -17.17 -26.81 21.51
CA SER A 274 -16.63 -28.16 21.69
C SER A 274 -15.41 -28.20 22.62
N LYS A 275 -14.57 -27.16 22.61
CA LYS A 275 -13.45 -27.04 23.57
C LYS A 275 -13.95 -26.79 25.00
N GLN A 276 -14.97 -25.94 25.17
CA GLN A 276 -15.59 -25.68 26.47
C GLN A 276 -16.29 -26.93 27.00
N ASP A 277 -17.09 -27.61 26.19
CA ASP A 277 -17.80 -28.85 26.56
C ASP A 277 -16.80 -29.94 26.98
N ARG A 278 -15.70 -30.11 26.21
CA ARG A 278 -14.63 -31.05 26.58
C ARG A 278 -14.02 -30.70 27.93
N ARG A 279 -13.79 -29.42 28.22
CA ARG A 279 -13.27 -28.96 29.51
C ARG A 279 -14.28 -29.23 30.63
N GLN A 280 -15.56 -28.94 30.43
CA GLN A 280 -16.62 -29.21 31.41
C GLN A 280 -16.71 -30.70 31.74
N ARG A 281 -16.74 -31.57 30.73
CA ARG A 281 -16.72 -33.04 30.92
C ARG A 281 -15.51 -33.50 31.75
N MET A 282 -14.30 -33.01 31.44
CA MET A 282 -13.12 -33.35 32.24
C MET A 282 -13.19 -32.84 33.69
N LEU A 283 -13.78 -31.65 33.92
CA LEU A 283 -13.97 -31.11 35.27
C LEU A 283 -15.01 -31.90 36.05
N GLU A 284 -16.11 -32.29 35.42
CA GLU A 284 -17.15 -33.16 35.98
C GLU A 284 -16.59 -34.53 36.34
N GLU A 285 -15.82 -35.16 35.45
CA GLU A 285 -15.13 -36.42 35.75
C GLU A 285 -14.19 -36.30 36.95
N ARG A 286 -13.45 -35.18 37.08
CA ARG A 286 -12.60 -34.91 38.23
C ARG A 286 -13.43 -34.73 39.51
N LYS A 287 -14.56 -34.02 39.44
CA LYS A 287 -15.48 -33.83 40.57
C LYS A 287 -16.08 -35.17 41.02
N ASN A 288 -16.60 -35.97 40.09
CA ASN A 288 -17.17 -37.29 40.34
C ASN A 288 -16.14 -38.26 40.93
N LYS A 289 -14.88 -38.24 40.45
CA LYS A 289 -13.79 -39.04 41.03
C LYS A 289 -13.47 -38.61 42.47
N LYS A 290 -13.43 -37.31 42.77
CA LYS A 290 -13.23 -36.80 44.13
C LYS A 290 -14.37 -37.23 45.05
N GLU A 291 -15.62 -37.11 44.61
CA GLU A 291 -16.79 -37.51 45.40
C GLU A 291 -16.79 -39.03 45.67
N LYS A 292 -16.51 -39.85 44.66
CA LYS A 292 -16.35 -41.30 44.82
C LYS A 292 -15.24 -41.65 45.82
N ARG A 293 -14.09 -40.94 45.79
CA ARG A 293 -13.02 -41.11 46.78
C ARG A 293 -13.50 -40.75 48.19
N SER A 294 -14.14 -39.59 48.37
CA SER A 294 -14.70 -39.18 49.66
C SER A 294 -15.68 -40.20 50.24
N LYS A 295 -16.60 -40.71 49.41
CA LYS A 295 -17.56 -41.75 49.80
C LYS A 295 -16.88 -43.06 50.22
N ARG A 296 -15.78 -43.45 49.55
CA ARG A 296 -14.98 -44.63 49.94
C ARG A 296 -14.32 -44.46 51.31
N TYR A 297 -13.76 -43.29 51.60
CA TYR A 297 -13.17 -43.01 52.92
C TYR A 297 -14.23 -43.05 54.03
N LEU A 298 -15.40 -42.45 53.81
CA LEU A 298 -16.49 -42.46 54.78
C LEU A 298 -17.00 -43.88 55.10
N LYS A 299 -17.02 -44.77 54.10
CA LYS A 299 -17.39 -46.19 54.30
C LYS A 299 -16.33 -47.02 55.01
N LYS A 300 -15.06 -46.61 55.02
CA LYS A 300 -13.96 -47.33 55.67
C LYS A 300 -13.82 -47.01 57.16
N ASN A 301 -14.39 -45.89 57.59
CA ASN A 301 -14.34 -45.39 58.97
C ASN A 301 -15.64 -45.69 59.75
N LYS A 302 -16.54 -46.49 59.18
CA LYS A 302 -17.70 -47.10 59.84
C LYS A 302 -17.49 -48.61 59.86
#